data_AF-K9P3G0-F1
#
_entry.id   AF-K9P3G0-F1
#
_cell.length_a   1.000
_cell.length_b   1.000
_cell.length_c   1.000
_cell.angle_alpha   90.00
_cell.angle_beta   90.00
_cell.angle_gamma   90.00
#
_symmetry.space_group_name_H-M   'P 1'
#
loop_
_entity.id
_entity.type
_entity.pdbx_description
1 polymer ?
#
loop_
_entity_poly.entity_id
_entity_poly.type
_entity_poly.pdbx_seq_one_letter_code
_entity_poly.pdbx_strand_id
1 'polypeptide(L)'
;MTRTLRWGVGLLLVVSLSIGAFLFLPFRSWLPGGTVADVPLSQVVNGAAFNRLFPEPEDGDQLVFTQEKRGFSEARLKHGGQVKALLAISDVTTAPGARLKFEASQSRLQGWPLVEQGPQATALLVADRFQVKVIGQSEGLDPEQRQDLLGRFNLRGLAALQGAA
;
A
#
# COMPACT_ATOMS: atom_id res chain seq x y z
N MET A 1 -67.10 -23.59 -0.05
CA MET A 1 -65.78 -23.45 0.62
C MET A 1 -64.71 -23.78 -0.41
N THR A 2 -64.13 -22.75 -1.03
CA THR A 2 -63.47 -22.79 -2.35
C THR A 2 -61.97 -23.07 -2.26
N ARG A 3 -61.50 -24.01 -3.09
CA ARG A 3 -60.12 -24.55 -3.16
C ARG A 3 -59.06 -23.60 -3.74
N THR A 4 -59.32 -22.30 -3.78
CA THR A 4 -58.47 -21.31 -4.48
C THR A 4 -57.46 -20.60 -3.57
N LEU A 5 -57.50 -20.82 -2.25
CA LEU A 5 -56.69 -20.06 -1.29
C LEU A 5 -55.38 -20.75 -0.87
N ARG A 6 -55.09 -21.98 -1.35
CA ARG A 6 -53.88 -22.74 -0.98
C ARG A 6 -52.71 -22.59 -1.97
N TRP A 7 -52.92 -21.98 -3.13
CA TRP A 7 -51.88 -21.78 -4.16
C TRP A 7 -51.30 -20.36 -4.21
N GLY A 8 -51.85 -19.40 -3.45
CA GLY A 8 -51.33 -18.02 -3.41
C GLY A 8 -50.13 -17.82 -2.49
N VAL A 9 -50.00 -18.63 -1.43
CA VAL A 9 -48.97 -18.43 -0.39
C VAL A 9 -47.64 -19.10 -0.77
N GLY A 10 -47.67 -20.19 -1.53
CA GLY A 10 -46.44 -20.88 -1.97
C GLY A 10 -45.64 -20.11 -3.02
N LEU A 11 -46.31 -19.35 -3.89
CA LEU A 11 -45.68 -18.63 -4.99
C LEU A 11 -45.05 -17.29 -4.57
N LEU A 12 -45.57 -16.68 -3.49
CA LEU A 12 -45.00 -15.45 -2.91
C LEU A 12 -43.68 -15.68 -2.15
N LEU A 13 -43.45 -16.87 -1.60
CA LEU A 13 -42.20 -17.21 -0.91
C LEU A 13 -41.03 -17.49 -1.86
N VAL A 14 -41.28 -18.01 -3.06
CA VAL A 14 -40.22 -18.31 -4.06
C VAL A 14 -39.76 -17.03 -4.78
N VAL A 15 -40.67 -16.09 -5.03
CA VAL A 15 -40.32 -14.79 -5.66
C VAL A 15 -39.58 -13.88 -4.68
N SER A 16 -39.91 -13.90 -3.39
CA SER A 16 -39.19 -13.10 -2.37
C SER A 16 -37.75 -13.59 -2.14
N LEU A 17 -37.48 -14.89 -2.26
CA LEU A 17 -36.11 -15.42 -2.17
C LEU A 17 -35.24 -15.08 -3.40
N SER A 18 -35.87 -14.77 -4.54
CA SER A 18 -35.16 -14.50 -5.80
C SER A 18 -34.86 -13.02 -6.02
N ILE A 19 -35.68 -12.11 -5.47
CA ILE A 19 -35.45 -10.65 -5.56
C ILE A 19 -34.41 -10.18 -4.52
N GLY A 20 -34.25 -10.90 -3.40
CA GLY A 20 -33.18 -10.64 -2.43
C GLY A 20 -31.76 -10.89 -2.98
N ALA A 21 -31.62 -11.75 -4.00
CA ALA A 21 -30.31 -12.05 -4.59
C ALA A 21 -29.87 -11.04 -5.66
N PHE A 22 -30.77 -10.20 -6.18
CA PHE A 22 -30.45 -9.26 -7.27
C PHE A 22 -30.23 -7.81 -6.79
N LEU A 23 -30.69 -7.46 -5.58
CA LEU A 23 -30.50 -6.14 -4.98
C LEU A 23 -29.36 -6.06 -3.95
N PHE A 24 -28.67 -7.19 -3.69
CA PHE A 24 -27.62 -7.27 -2.66
C PHE A 24 -26.18 -7.16 -3.15
N LEU A 25 -25.92 -6.72 -4.39
CA LEU A 25 -24.53 -6.48 -4.82
C LEU A 25 -24.36 -5.29 -5.81
N PRO A 26 -24.57 -4.03 -5.40
CA PRO A 26 -23.84 -2.91 -6.01
C PRO A 26 -22.47 -2.67 -5.33
N PHE A 27 -22.06 -3.48 -4.34
CA PHE A 27 -20.81 -3.26 -3.60
C PHE A 27 -19.59 -4.02 -4.13
N ARG A 28 -19.71 -4.86 -5.18
CA ARG A 28 -18.53 -5.55 -5.74
C ARG A 28 -17.54 -4.62 -6.45
N SER A 29 -17.95 -3.41 -6.82
CA SER A 29 -17.06 -2.38 -7.38
C SER A 29 -16.29 -1.59 -6.32
N TRP A 30 -16.63 -1.73 -5.03
CA TRP A 30 -15.90 -1.12 -3.89
C TRP A 30 -15.06 -2.15 -3.13
N LEU A 31 -14.63 -3.21 -3.81
CA LEU A 31 -13.44 -3.92 -3.37
C LEU A 31 -12.32 -3.38 -4.26
N PRO A 32 -11.35 -2.60 -3.74
CA PRO A 32 -10.17 -2.24 -4.52
C PRO A 32 -9.59 -3.55 -5.09
N GLY A 33 -9.66 -3.68 -6.41
CA GLY A 33 -9.16 -4.83 -7.14
C GLY A 33 -7.70 -5.07 -6.79
N GLY A 34 -7.49 -6.14 -6.06
CA GLY A 34 -6.21 -6.49 -5.46
C GLY A 34 -6.46 -7.52 -4.39
N THR A 35 -6.97 -8.69 -4.78
CA THR A 35 -6.61 -9.90 -4.04
C THR A 35 -5.10 -9.81 -3.84
N VAL A 36 -4.65 -9.74 -2.59
CA VAL A 36 -3.24 -10.04 -2.27
C VAL A 36 -2.95 -11.31 -3.06
N ALA A 37 -2.07 -11.20 -4.06
CA ALA A 37 -1.70 -12.37 -4.83
C ALA A 37 -1.30 -13.44 -3.82
N ASP A 38 -1.71 -14.69 -4.04
CA ASP A 38 -1.38 -15.82 -3.16
C ASP A 38 0.12 -16.14 -3.34
N VAL A 39 0.96 -15.19 -2.92
CA VAL A 39 2.40 -15.20 -3.02
C VAL A 39 2.89 -15.98 -1.80
N PRO A 40 3.64 -17.06 -2.01
CA PRO A 40 4.23 -17.80 -0.92
C PRO A 40 5.00 -16.86 0.02
N LEU A 41 4.78 -16.98 1.33
CA LEU A 41 5.42 -16.12 2.33
C LEU A 41 6.96 -16.17 2.24
N SER A 42 7.54 -17.26 1.75
CA SER A 42 8.98 -17.38 1.49
C SER A 42 9.48 -16.34 0.47
N GLN A 43 8.68 -15.99 -0.52
CA GLN A 43 9.10 -15.06 -1.58
C GLN A 43 9.04 -13.60 -1.13
N VAL A 44 8.31 -13.29 -0.05
CA VAL A 44 8.12 -11.93 0.45
C VAL A 44 9.10 -11.64 1.59
N VAL A 45 9.86 -10.56 1.43
CA VAL A 45 10.89 -10.16 2.40
C VAL A 45 10.26 -9.85 3.77
N ASN A 46 10.93 -10.27 4.85
CA ASN A 46 10.50 -9.93 6.20
C ASN A 46 10.65 -8.42 6.45
N GLY A 47 9.63 -7.77 7.05
CA GLY A 47 9.65 -6.34 7.36
C GLY A 47 10.87 -5.89 8.18
N ALA A 48 11.34 -6.72 9.10
CA ALA A 48 12.55 -6.44 9.89
C ALA A 48 13.79 -6.17 9.04
N ALA A 49 13.90 -6.80 7.86
CA ALA A 49 15.00 -6.60 6.93
C ALA A 49 14.97 -5.18 6.32
N PHE A 50 13.79 -4.56 6.22
CA PHE A 50 13.65 -3.20 5.72
C PHE A 50 14.12 -2.15 6.71
N ASN A 51 13.98 -2.36 8.02
CA ASN A 51 14.27 -1.34 9.03
C ASN A 51 15.70 -0.79 8.93
N ARG A 52 16.67 -1.63 8.57
CA ARG A 52 18.09 -1.24 8.40
C ARG A 52 18.36 -0.41 7.15
N LEU A 53 17.36 -0.28 6.28
CA LEU A 53 17.44 0.45 5.01
C LEU A 53 16.76 1.82 5.08
N PHE A 54 16.10 2.13 6.20
CA PHE A 54 15.61 3.47 6.48
C PHE A 54 16.79 4.42 6.71
N PRO A 55 16.61 5.73 6.45
CA PRO A 55 17.63 6.71 6.73
C PRO A 55 17.94 6.75 8.23
N GLU A 56 19.21 6.97 8.56
CA GLU A 56 19.59 7.29 9.93
C GLU A 56 18.99 8.67 10.29
N PRO A 57 18.42 8.84 11.50
CA PRO A 57 17.91 10.13 11.93
C PRO A 57 19.05 11.13 12.07
N GLU A 58 18.85 12.35 11.57
CA GLU A 58 19.76 13.47 11.76
C GLU A 58 19.62 14.06 13.18
N ASP A 59 20.50 14.99 13.54
CA ASP A 59 20.46 15.65 14.85
C ASP A 59 19.10 16.33 15.09
N GLY A 60 18.40 15.91 16.15
CA GLY A 60 17.08 16.41 16.51
C GLY A 60 15.91 15.64 15.89
N ASP A 61 16.19 14.74 14.95
CA ASP A 61 15.21 13.82 14.39
C ASP A 61 15.13 12.52 15.20
N GLN A 62 13.96 11.89 15.14
CA GLN A 62 13.70 10.57 15.71
C GLN A 62 12.94 9.74 14.71
N LEU A 63 13.46 8.55 14.42
CA LEU A 63 12.77 7.57 13.59
C LEU A 63 12.10 6.52 14.49
N VAL A 64 10.77 6.44 14.44
CA VAL A 64 9.97 5.53 15.28
C VAL A 64 9.20 4.56 14.39
N PHE A 65 9.59 3.29 14.38
CA PHE A 65 8.87 2.24 13.65
C PHE A 65 7.49 2.01 14.25
N THR A 66 6.45 2.06 13.42
CA THR A 66 5.05 1.95 13.83
C THR A 66 4.34 0.73 13.27
N GLN A 67 4.82 0.21 12.14
CA GLN A 67 4.30 -1.02 11.56
C GLN A 67 5.46 -1.83 10.99
N GLU A 68 5.47 -3.11 11.30
CA GLU A 68 6.40 -4.06 10.72
C GLU A 68 5.64 -5.36 10.46
N LYS A 69 5.62 -5.78 9.20
CA LYS A 69 5.03 -7.04 8.77
C LYS A 69 5.77 -7.55 7.54
N ARG A 70 5.47 -8.77 7.13
CA ARG A 70 6.06 -9.30 5.90
C ARG A 70 5.69 -8.41 4.71
N GLY A 71 6.69 -8.03 3.92
CA GLY A 71 6.55 -7.16 2.76
C GLY A 71 6.29 -5.69 3.09
N PHE A 72 6.37 -5.27 4.36
CA PHE A 72 6.13 -3.87 4.70
C PHE A 72 6.81 -3.43 6.01
N SER A 73 7.44 -2.25 5.98
CA SER A 73 7.84 -1.54 7.19
C SER A 73 7.48 -0.06 7.04
N GLU A 74 7.04 0.55 8.14
CA GLU A 74 6.71 1.97 8.23
C GLU A 74 7.29 2.58 9.51
N ALA A 75 7.84 3.78 9.38
CA ALA A 75 8.33 4.57 10.48
C ALA A 75 7.84 6.01 10.41
N ARG A 76 7.63 6.60 11.59
CA ARG A 76 7.39 8.04 11.77
C ARG A 76 8.72 8.75 11.92
N LEU A 77 8.98 9.70 11.03
CA LEU A 77 10.04 10.68 11.21
C LEU A 77 9.48 11.82 12.06
N LYS A 78 10.08 12.04 13.22
CA LYS A 78 9.72 13.13 14.13
C LYS A 78 10.86 14.12 14.23
N HIS A 79 10.53 15.40 14.36
CA HIS A 79 11.45 16.47 14.69
C HIS A 79 10.86 17.30 15.82
N GLY A 80 11.61 17.51 16.90
CA GLY A 80 11.11 18.28 18.06
C GLY A 80 9.80 17.73 18.65
N GLY A 81 9.60 16.41 18.60
CA GLY A 81 8.39 15.72 19.08
C GLY A 81 7.19 15.72 18.13
N GLN A 82 7.22 16.49 17.04
CA GLN A 82 6.18 16.51 16.01
C GLN A 82 6.49 15.51 14.89
N VAL A 83 5.47 14.83 14.35
CA VAL A 83 5.65 13.94 13.20
C VAL A 83 5.74 14.79 11.93
N LYS A 84 6.87 14.73 11.24
CA LYS A 84 7.12 15.43 9.97
C LYS A 84 6.77 14.58 8.75
N ALA A 85 7.01 13.28 8.83
CA ALA A 85 6.75 12.36 7.73
C ALA A 85 6.40 10.95 8.20
N LEU A 86 5.69 10.22 7.34
CA LEU A 86 5.68 8.76 7.34
C LEU A 86 6.62 8.27 6.25
N LEU A 87 7.53 7.40 6.65
CA LEU A 87 8.50 6.74 5.80
C LEU A 87 8.06 5.28 5.68
N ALA A 88 8.03 4.73 4.46
CA ALA A 88 7.61 3.35 4.27
C ALA A 88 8.41 2.64 3.17
N ILE A 89 8.67 1.35 3.38
CA ILE A 89 9.18 0.42 2.37
C ILE A 89 8.17 -0.71 2.22
N SER A 90 7.74 -0.99 1.00
CA SER A 90 6.80 -2.07 0.69
C SER A 90 7.25 -2.93 -0.48
N ASP A 91 7.15 -4.24 -0.34
CA ASP A 91 7.34 -5.21 -1.42
C ASP A 91 6.05 -5.29 -2.27
N VAL A 92 6.14 -4.90 -3.54
CA VAL A 92 4.97 -4.86 -4.43
C VAL A 92 4.65 -6.21 -5.07
N THR A 93 5.40 -7.27 -4.74
CA THR A 93 5.07 -8.65 -5.18
C THR A 93 3.67 -9.08 -4.73
N THR A 94 3.25 -8.70 -3.52
CA THR A 94 1.91 -9.00 -2.99
C THR A 94 0.85 -7.97 -3.41
N ALA A 95 1.23 -6.89 -4.08
CA ALA A 95 0.34 -5.80 -4.49
C ALA A 95 0.70 -5.26 -5.89
N PRO A 96 0.43 -6.02 -6.98
CA PRO A 96 0.85 -5.68 -8.33
C PRO A 96 0.37 -4.29 -8.81
N GLY A 97 -0.82 -3.86 -8.36
CA GLY A 97 -1.35 -2.53 -8.69
C GLY A 97 -0.50 -1.36 -8.19
N ALA A 98 0.39 -1.57 -7.21
CA ALA A 98 1.35 -0.55 -6.78
C ALA A 98 2.43 -0.31 -7.85
N ARG A 99 2.88 -1.37 -8.54
CA ARG A 99 3.87 -1.26 -9.63
C ARG A 99 3.32 -0.50 -10.83
N LEU A 100 2.06 -0.73 -11.19
CA LEU A 100 1.41 -0.07 -12.35
C LEU A 100 1.47 1.46 -12.26
N LYS A 101 1.49 2.02 -11.05
CA LYS A 101 1.57 3.47 -10.83
C LYS A 101 2.88 4.09 -11.33
N PHE A 102 3.91 3.28 -11.58
CA PHE A 102 5.23 3.73 -12.03
C PHE A 102 5.46 3.58 -13.55
N GLU A 103 4.57 2.88 -14.28
CA GLU A 103 4.77 2.60 -15.71
C GLU A 103 4.87 3.86 -16.58
N ALA A 104 4.10 4.89 -16.22
CA ALA A 104 4.10 6.18 -16.92
C ALA A 104 5.11 7.19 -16.32
N SER A 105 5.95 6.77 -15.37
CA SER A 105 6.91 7.67 -14.71
C SER A 105 7.97 8.15 -15.70
N GLN A 106 8.07 9.47 -15.85
CA GLN A 106 9.15 10.12 -16.61
C GLN A 106 10.26 10.65 -15.70
N SER A 107 9.96 10.84 -14.41
CA SER A 107 10.89 11.34 -13.40
C SER A 107 11.68 10.20 -12.78
N ARG A 108 12.94 10.46 -12.44
CA ARG A 108 13.81 9.49 -11.77
C ARG A 108 14.57 10.13 -10.62
N LEU A 109 14.80 9.34 -9.58
CA LEU A 109 15.70 9.68 -8.48
C LEU A 109 16.73 8.56 -8.35
N GLN A 110 18.01 8.92 -8.45
CA GLN A 110 19.14 7.96 -8.44
C GLN A 110 18.97 6.79 -9.43
N GLY A 111 18.35 7.05 -10.59
CA GLY A 111 18.10 6.06 -11.64
C GLY A 111 16.79 5.27 -11.52
N TRP A 112 16.06 5.40 -10.42
CA TRP A 112 14.82 4.66 -10.16
C TRP A 112 13.57 5.49 -10.49
N PRO A 113 12.49 4.88 -11.04
CA PRO A 113 11.24 5.58 -11.35
C PRO A 113 10.61 6.25 -10.13
N LEU A 114 10.28 7.54 -10.27
CA LEU A 114 9.72 8.40 -9.24
C LEU A 114 8.31 8.85 -9.63
N VAL A 115 7.35 8.79 -8.71
CA VAL A 115 5.99 9.28 -8.94
C VAL A 115 5.43 9.99 -7.73
N GLU A 116 4.62 11.01 -7.99
CA GLU A 116 3.75 11.60 -6.98
C GLU A 116 2.50 10.73 -6.80
N GLN A 117 2.10 10.49 -5.55
CA GLN A 117 0.94 9.69 -5.18
C GLN A 117 -0.02 10.54 -4.32
N GLY A 118 -0.69 11.49 -4.96
CA GLY A 118 -1.48 12.52 -4.29
C GLY A 118 -0.63 13.72 -3.86
N PRO A 119 -1.22 14.71 -3.16
CA PRO A 119 -0.57 16.00 -2.92
C PRO A 119 0.58 15.96 -1.90
N GLN A 120 0.61 14.95 -1.03
CA GLN A 120 1.49 14.89 0.14
C GLN A 120 2.50 13.74 0.07
N ALA A 121 2.51 12.96 -1.01
CA ALA A 121 3.32 11.74 -1.04
C ALA A 121 4.08 11.57 -2.34
N THR A 122 5.36 11.26 -2.20
CA THR A 122 6.23 10.88 -3.31
C THR A 122 6.68 9.44 -3.08
N ALA A 123 6.72 8.64 -4.14
CA ALA A 123 7.13 7.25 -4.09
C ALA A 123 8.18 6.95 -5.17
N LEU A 124 9.06 6.01 -4.85
CA LEU A 124 10.15 5.54 -5.69
C LEU A 124 10.04 4.02 -5.86
N LEU A 125 10.18 3.51 -7.09
CA LEU A 125 10.20 2.07 -7.36
C LEU A 125 11.64 1.59 -7.55
N VAL A 126 12.14 0.80 -6.61
CA VAL A 126 13.51 0.28 -6.60
C VAL A 126 13.51 -1.17 -7.06
N ALA A 127 14.41 -1.49 -7.99
CA ALA A 127 14.61 -2.83 -8.55
C ALA A 127 13.31 -3.50 -9.02
N ASP A 128 12.38 -2.71 -9.60
CA ASP A 128 11.05 -3.15 -10.05
C ASP A 128 10.23 -3.91 -9.00
N ARG A 129 10.53 -3.74 -7.71
CA ARG A 129 9.95 -4.56 -6.65
C ARG A 129 9.61 -3.80 -5.39
N PHE A 130 10.48 -2.91 -4.93
CA PHE A 130 10.30 -2.27 -3.65
C PHE A 130 9.85 -0.84 -3.86
N GLN A 131 8.67 -0.51 -3.35
CA GLN A 131 8.23 0.88 -3.30
C GLN A 131 8.75 1.49 -2.00
N VAL A 132 9.55 2.55 -2.13
CA VAL A 132 9.91 3.45 -1.03
C VAL A 132 8.98 4.66 -1.11
N LYS A 133 8.40 5.07 0.01
CA LYS A 133 7.41 6.15 0.03
C LYS A 133 7.65 7.09 1.19
N VAL A 134 7.53 8.39 0.90
CA VAL A 134 7.52 9.46 1.89
C VAL A 134 6.17 10.16 1.82
N ILE A 135 5.52 10.31 2.97
CA ILE A 135 4.24 11.02 3.11
C ILE A 135 4.44 12.14 4.11
N GLY A 136 4.35 13.40 3.66
CA GLY A 136 4.41 14.57 4.54
C GLY A 136 3.28 14.57 5.58
N GLN A 137 3.56 15.11 6.76
CA GLN A 137 2.62 15.28 7.86
C GLN A 137 2.61 16.74 8.32
N SER A 138 1.52 17.16 8.98
CA SER A 138 1.34 18.53 9.52
C SER A 138 1.45 19.63 8.44
N GLU A 139 2.41 20.56 8.55
CA GLU A 139 2.60 21.64 7.55
C GLU A 139 2.98 21.13 6.15
N GLY A 140 3.14 19.81 6.01
CA GLY A 140 3.51 19.15 4.77
C GLY A 140 5.01 19.22 4.57
N LEU A 141 5.51 18.26 3.80
CA LEU A 141 6.83 18.39 3.17
C LEU A 141 6.59 18.84 1.74
N ASP A 142 7.38 19.78 1.24
CA ASP A 142 7.34 20.10 -0.19
C ASP A 142 7.88 18.91 -1.03
N PRO A 143 7.67 18.91 -2.37
CA PRO A 143 8.12 17.81 -3.22
C PRO A 143 9.63 17.56 -3.19
N GLU A 144 10.45 18.60 -3.02
CA GLU A 144 11.91 18.50 -3.01
C GLU A 144 12.38 17.84 -1.70
N GLN A 145 11.84 18.27 -0.56
CA GLN A 145 12.08 17.66 0.75
C GLN A 145 11.70 16.17 0.78
N ARG A 146 10.59 15.80 0.12
CA ARG A 146 10.20 14.38 0.00
C ARG A 146 11.19 13.58 -0.84
N GLN A 147 11.68 14.15 -1.94
CA GLN A 147 12.69 13.52 -2.79
C GLN A 147 14.04 13.39 -2.08
N ASP A 148 14.44 14.40 -1.32
CA ASP A 148 15.65 14.35 -0.49
C ASP A 148 15.56 13.21 0.52
N LEU A 149 14.45 13.11 1.27
CA LEU A 149 14.23 12.00 2.20
C LEU A 149 14.23 10.64 1.50
N LEU A 150 13.59 10.52 0.32
CA LEU A 150 13.63 9.30 -0.49
C LEU A 150 15.07 8.92 -0.86
N GLY A 151 15.90 9.91 -1.18
CA GLY A 151 17.31 9.72 -1.55
C GLY A 151 18.21 9.24 -0.42
N ARG A 152 17.80 9.43 0.84
CA ARG A 152 18.57 9.04 2.05
C ARG A 152 18.37 7.58 2.45
N PHE A 153 17.37 6.89 1.92
CA PHE A 153 17.23 5.45 2.12
C PHE A 153 18.42 4.71 1.52
N ASN A 154 18.76 3.54 2.07
CA ASN A 154 19.76 2.67 1.47
C ASN A 154 19.17 1.94 0.25
N LEU A 155 19.03 2.67 -0.87
CA LEU A 155 18.39 2.17 -2.10
C LEU A 155 19.20 1.03 -2.75
N ARG A 156 20.53 1.05 -2.62
CA ARG A 156 21.39 -0.04 -3.13
C ARG A 156 21.21 -1.31 -2.30
N GLY A 157 21.18 -1.19 -0.97
CA GLY A 157 20.88 -2.30 -0.08
C GLY A 157 19.49 -2.88 -0.35
N LEU A 158 18.49 -2.02 -0.59
CA LEU A 158 17.15 -2.43 -0.98
C LEU A 158 17.14 -3.19 -2.32
N ALA A 159 17.83 -2.70 -3.34
CA ALA A 159 17.96 -3.39 -4.62
C ALA A 159 18.67 -4.75 -4.51
N ALA A 160 19.55 -4.92 -3.52
CA ALA A 160 20.25 -6.17 -3.25
C ALA A 160 19.42 -7.18 -2.43
N LEU A 161 18.27 -6.79 -1.86
CA LEU A 161 17.38 -7.71 -1.16
C LEU A 161 16.70 -8.65 -2.16
N GLN A 162 17.24 -9.87 -2.28
CA GLN A 162 16.54 -10.96 -2.93
C GLN A 162 15.44 -11.48 -2.00
N GLY A 163 14.31 -11.89 -2.58
CA GLY A 163 13.28 -12.61 -1.80
C GLY A 163 13.94 -13.89 -1.30
N ALA A 164 13.65 -14.33 -0.08
CA ALA A 164 14.36 -15.47 0.50
C ALA A 164 14.39 -16.63 -0.50
N ALA A 165 15.60 -17.10 -0.81
CA ALA A 165 15.79 -18.39 -1.47
C ALA A 165 15.28 -19.52 -0.56
#